data_AF-A0AAW1D151-F1
#
_entry.id   AF-A0AAW1D151-F1
#
_cell.length_a   1.000
_cell.length_b   1.000
_cell.length_c   1.000
_cell.angle_alpha   90.00
_cell.angle_beta   90.00
_cell.angle_gamma   90.00
#
_symmetry.space_group_name_H-M   'P 1'
#
loop_
_entity.id
_entity.type
_entity.pdbx_description
1 polymer ?
#
loop_
_entity_poly.entity_id
_entity_poly.type
_entity_poly.pdbx_seq_one_letter_code
_entity_poly.pdbx_strand_id
1 'polypeptide(L)'
;MSPLVVLLPILLQVVLCSNVSVSTNNGAVVIHINNQVVDLDKATLVEQTPYCSVYNPAEDRSCLIIKSDHATFVKCGGSTSSSSSGRMALAERQDFNNLKRKYVGY
;
A
#
# COMPACT_ATOMS: atom_id res chain seq x y z
N MET A 1 28.57 -8.26 29.58
CA MET A 1 27.39 -7.55 29.02
C MET A 1 26.42 -8.62 28.52
N SER A 2 25.22 -8.71 29.11
CA SER A 2 24.28 -9.79 28.80
C SER A 2 23.78 -9.71 27.35
N PRO A 3 23.85 -10.79 26.55
CA PRO A 3 23.38 -10.82 25.17
C PRO A 3 21.87 -10.51 25.03
N LEU A 4 21.11 -10.67 26.12
CA LEU A 4 19.69 -10.31 26.24
C LEU A 4 19.41 -8.81 25.98
N VAL A 5 20.35 -7.91 26.30
CA VAL A 5 20.13 -6.46 26.18
C VAL A 5 20.17 -5.99 24.72
N VAL A 6 20.81 -6.76 23.83
CA VAL A 6 20.92 -6.43 22.40
C VAL A 6 19.76 -7.00 21.58
N LEU A 7 19.15 -8.11 22.01
CA LEU A 7 18.06 -8.75 21.28
C LEU A 7 16.72 -8.02 21.39
N LEU A 8 16.44 -7.37 22.53
CA LEU A 8 15.16 -6.71 22.79
C LEU A 8 14.84 -5.55 21.83
N PRO A 9 15.76 -4.61 21.51
CA PRO A 9 15.46 -3.54 20.55
C PRO A 9 15.29 -4.04 19.12
N ILE A 10 15.96 -5.13 18.74
CA ILE A 10 15.84 -5.71 17.39
C ILE A 10 14.45 -6.34 17.21
N LEU A 11 13.96 -7.05 18.23
CA LEU A 11 12.61 -7.61 18.22
C LEU A 11 11.52 -6.53 18.14
N LEU A 12 11.70 -5.37 18.78
CA LEU A 12 10.73 -4.27 18.68
C LEU A 12 10.64 -3.66 17.27
N GLN A 13 11.75 -3.59 16.54
CA GLN A 13 11.77 -3.02 15.18
C GLN A 13 11.03 -3.90 14.17
N VAL A 14 11.02 -5.22 14.35
CA VAL A 14 10.30 -6.14 13.46
C VAL A 14 8.77 -6.04 13.63
N VAL A 15 8.29 -5.67 14.82
CA VAL A 15 6.86 -5.57 15.13
C VAL A 15 6.22 -4.29 14.56
N LEU A 16 7.00 -3.25 14.29
CA LEU A 16 6.50 -1.94 13.85
C LEU A 16 6.42 -1.77 12.32
N CYS A 17 6.96 -2.71 11.55
CA CYS A 17 6.87 -2.69 10.11
C CYS A 17 5.62 -3.46 9.67
N SER A 18 4.57 -2.75 9.26
CA SER A 18 3.41 -3.37 8.62
C SER A 18 3.89 -4.16 7.39
N ASN A 19 3.60 -5.45 7.32
CA ASN A 19 3.98 -6.26 6.17
C ASN A 19 2.98 -6.01 5.05
N VAL A 20 3.45 -5.40 3.95
CA VAL A 20 2.60 -5.09 2.79
C VAL A 20 3.13 -5.83 1.58
N SER A 21 2.24 -6.55 0.89
CA SER A 21 2.56 -7.11 -0.42
C SER A 21 1.40 -6.92 -1.38
N VAL A 22 1.72 -6.71 -2.65
CA VAL A 22 0.76 -6.65 -3.74
C VAL A 22 1.13 -7.76 -4.71
N SER A 23 0.21 -8.66 -4.99
CA SER A 23 0.37 -9.73 -5.96
C SER A 23 -0.73 -9.64 -7.02
N THR A 24 -0.53 -10.30 -8.15
CA THR A 24 -1.55 -10.42 -9.19
C THR A 24 -1.89 -11.88 -9.35
N ASN A 25 -3.17 -12.24 -9.16
CA ASN A 25 -3.67 -13.60 -9.33
C ASN A 25 -4.79 -13.59 -10.37
N ASN A 26 -4.62 -14.32 -11.48
CA ASN A 26 -5.57 -14.38 -12.60
C ASN A 26 -6.00 -12.99 -13.13
N GLY A 27 -5.08 -12.02 -13.16
CA GLY A 27 -5.35 -10.65 -13.60
C GLY A 27 -6.00 -9.75 -12.54
N ALA A 28 -6.43 -10.30 -11.41
CA ALA A 28 -6.89 -9.52 -10.26
C ALA A 28 -5.71 -9.16 -9.35
N VAL A 29 -5.62 -7.89 -8.97
CA VAL A 29 -4.64 -7.43 -7.98
C VAL A 29 -5.13 -7.80 -6.58
N VAL A 30 -4.29 -8.53 -5.83
CA VAL A 30 -4.55 -8.94 -4.45
C VAL A 30 -3.56 -8.19 -3.54
N ILE A 31 -4.10 -7.42 -2.59
CA ILE A 31 -3.32 -6.65 -1.64
C ILE A 31 -3.35 -7.39 -0.30
N HIS A 32 -2.18 -7.62 0.30
CA HIS A 32 -2.06 -8.14 1.64
C HIS A 32 -1.45 -7.10 2.57
N ILE A 33 -2.07 -6.90 3.73
CA ILE A 33 -1.57 -6.07 4.83
C ILE A 33 -1.59 -6.93 6.08
N ASN A 34 -0.43 -7.09 6.75
CA ASN A 34 -0.28 -7.89 7.97
C ASN A 34 -0.82 -9.33 7.84
N ASN A 35 -0.50 -9.98 6.72
CA ASN A 35 -0.97 -11.32 6.32
C ASN A 35 -2.49 -11.45 6.13
N GLN A 36 -3.24 -10.35 6.07
CA GLN A 36 -4.66 -10.34 5.73
C GLN A 36 -4.86 -9.80 4.32
N VAL A 37 -5.75 -10.44 3.55
CA VAL A 37 -6.17 -9.93 2.25
C VAL A 37 -7.07 -8.73 2.49
N VAL A 38 -6.76 -7.61 1.83
CA VAL A 38 -7.56 -6.38 1.90
C VAL A 38 -8.84 -6.56 1.10
N ASP A 39 -9.96 -6.26 1.75
CA ASP A 39 -11.26 -6.16 1.09
C ASP A 39 -11.53 -4.70 0.68
N LEU A 40 -11.36 -4.39 -0.61
CA LEU A 40 -11.57 -3.03 -1.13
C LEU A 40 -13.03 -2.56 -1.02
N ASP A 41 -14.00 -3.48 -0.94
CA ASP A 41 -15.42 -3.12 -0.79
C ASP A 41 -15.73 -2.61 0.63
N LYS A 42 -14.90 -2.99 1.60
CA LYS A 42 -14.96 -2.49 2.98
C LYS A 42 -14.05 -1.29 3.22
N ALA A 43 -13.20 -0.94 2.26
CA ALA A 43 -12.28 0.17 2.36
C ALA A 43 -13.01 1.51 2.21
N THR A 44 -12.56 2.52 2.96
CA THR A 44 -13.12 3.87 2.84
C THR A 44 -12.48 4.60 1.67
N LEU A 45 -13.28 5.06 0.71
CA LEU A 45 -12.81 5.93 -0.37
C LEU A 45 -12.43 7.31 0.20
N VAL A 46 -11.18 7.70 0.01
CA VAL A 46 -10.61 8.97 0.49
C VAL A 46 -10.66 10.03 -0.60
N GLU A 47 -10.25 9.66 -1.82
CA GLU A 47 -10.20 10.56 -2.96
C GLU A 47 -10.36 9.78 -4.25
N GLN A 48 -11.01 10.39 -5.23
CA GLN A 48 -11.18 9.81 -6.56
C GLN A 48 -10.87 10.87 -7.61
N THR A 49 -10.02 10.51 -8.56
CA THR A 49 -9.74 11.26 -9.78
C THR A 49 -10.34 10.50 -10.97
N PRO A 50 -10.31 11.05 -12.19
CA PRO A 50 -10.82 10.34 -13.37
C PRO A 50 -10.16 8.98 -13.63
N TYR A 51 -8.90 8.78 -13.20
CA TYR A 51 -8.13 7.58 -13.49
C TYR A 51 -7.67 6.80 -12.26
N CYS A 52 -7.81 7.35 -11.06
CA CYS A 52 -7.26 6.77 -9.84
C CYS A 52 -8.22 6.92 -8.67
N SER A 53 -8.12 6.02 -7.71
CA SER A 53 -8.85 6.07 -6.45
C SER A 53 -7.90 5.81 -5.29
N VAL A 54 -8.12 6.51 -4.18
CA VAL A 54 -7.37 6.38 -2.95
C VAL A 54 -8.29 5.81 -1.88
N TYR A 55 -7.86 4.73 -1.26
CA TYR A 55 -8.60 4.01 -0.23
C TYR A 55 -7.83 3.95 1.07
N ASN A 56 -8.56 3.97 2.17
CA ASN A 56 -8.08 3.60 3.48
C ASN A 56 -8.69 2.23 3.84
N PRO A 57 -7.88 1.14 3.90
CA PRO A 57 -8.39 -0.20 4.17
C PRO A 57 -8.94 -0.33 5.60
N ALA A 58 -9.94 -1.20 5.78
CA ALA A 58 -10.56 -1.41 7.08
C ALA A 58 -9.65 -2.18 8.05
N GLU A 59 -8.77 -3.02 7.49
CA GLU A 59 -7.82 -3.88 8.20
C GLU A 59 -6.72 -3.09 8.91
N ASP A 60 -6.31 -1.96 8.34
CA ASP A 60 -5.33 -1.06 8.93
C ASP A 60 -5.56 0.38 8.46
N ARG A 61 -6.18 1.19 9.33
CA ARG A 61 -6.52 2.59 9.01
C ARG A 61 -5.31 3.52 8.86
N SER A 62 -4.11 3.06 9.20
CA SER A 62 -2.86 3.80 9.00
C SER A 62 -2.31 3.61 7.58
N CYS A 63 -2.90 2.70 6.81
CA CYS A 63 -2.51 2.41 5.44
C CYS A 63 -3.25 3.27 4.42
N LEU A 64 -2.63 3.42 3.25
CA LEU A 64 -3.22 4.06 2.09
C LEU A 64 -2.97 3.19 0.86
N ILE A 65 -4.02 3.02 0.06
CA ILE A 65 -3.99 2.29 -1.20
C ILE A 65 -4.34 3.27 -2.32
N ILE A 66 -3.45 3.46 -3.28
CA ILE A 66 -3.70 4.20 -4.52
C ILE A 66 -3.85 3.16 -5.62
N LYS A 67 -5.01 3.15 -6.28
CA LYS A 67 -5.33 2.18 -7.33
C LYS A 67 -5.72 2.91 -8.61
N SER A 68 -5.16 2.48 -9.72
CA SER A 68 -5.63 2.77 -11.07
C SER A 68 -5.98 1.46 -11.78
N ASP A 69 -6.41 1.52 -13.03
CA ASP A 69 -6.70 0.32 -13.82
C ASP A 69 -5.42 -0.50 -14.09
N HIS A 70 -4.27 0.16 -14.21
CA HIS A 70 -3.00 -0.49 -14.56
C HIS A 70 -1.95 -0.49 -13.44
N ALA A 71 -2.20 0.15 -12.30
CA ALA A 71 -1.23 0.24 -11.23
C ALA A 71 -1.89 0.23 -9.85
N THR A 72 -1.17 -0.29 -8.87
CA THR A 72 -1.58 -0.27 -7.47
C THR A 72 -0.36 0.04 -6.62
N PHE A 73 -0.52 0.96 -5.69
CA PHE A 73 0.50 1.37 -4.73
C PHE A 73 -0.11 1.33 -3.33
N VAL A 74 0.61 0.78 -2.38
CA VAL A 74 0.17 0.65 -0.99
C VAL A 74 1.27 1.16 -0.07
N LYS A 75 0.90 1.97 0.91
CA LYS A 75 1.79 2.49 1.96
C LYS A 75 1.18 2.19 3.32
N CYS A 76 1.95 1.58 4.21
CA CYS A 76 1.57 1.31 5.60
C CYS A 76 2.77 1.47 6.51
N GLY A 77 2.69 2.30 7.56
CA GLY A 77 3.66 2.25 8.67
C GLY A 77 5.16 2.20 8.30
N GLY A 78 5.59 2.88 7.23
CA GLY A 78 6.98 2.85 6.74
C GLY A 78 7.29 1.81 5.65
N SER A 79 6.39 0.86 5.42
CA SER A 79 6.43 -0.09 4.31
C SER A 79 5.68 0.44 3.09
N THR A 80 6.20 0.17 1.90
CA THR A 80 5.50 0.44 0.64
C THR A 80 5.58 -0.75 -0.28
N SER A 81 4.55 -0.95 -1.10
CA SER A 81 4.50 -1.98 -2.13
C SER A 81 3.81 -1.43 -3.35
N SER A 82 4.27 -1.83 -4.54
CA SER A 82 3.71 -1.35 -5.80
C SER A 82 3.68 -2.44 -6.84
N SER A 83 2.60 -2.49 -7.61
CA SER A 83 2.43 -3.36 -8.78
C SER A 83 1.93 -2.55 -9.96
N SER A 84 2.33 -2.94 -11.17
CA SER A 84 1.79 -2.40 -12.42
C SER A 84 1.52 -3.52 -13.41
N SER A 85 0.34 -3.54 -14.02
CA SER A 85 -0.13 -4.57 -14.95
C SER A 85 -0.09 -4.12 -16.42
N GLY A 86 0.72 -3.12 -16.77
CA GLY A 86 0.86 -2.68 -18.17
C GLY A 86 1.35 -1.25 -18.32
N ARG A 87 1.16 -0.69 -19.51
CA ARG A 87 1.46 0.72 -19.80
C ARG A 87 0.27 1.61 -19.44
N MET A 88 0.45 2.43 -18.40
CA MET A 88 -0.49 3.51 -18.08
C MET A 88 -0.52 4.55 -19.20
N ALA A 89 -1.72 5.07 -19.50
CA ALA A 89 -1.86 6.25 -20.34
C ALA A 89 -1.23 7.49 -19.67
N LEU A 90 -0.92 8.53 -20.43
CA LEU A 90 -0.24 9.71 -19.89
C LEU A 90 -1.03 10.37 -18.75
N ALA A 91 -2.35 10.53 -18.94
CA ALA A 91 -3.23 11.16 -17.95
C ALA A 91 -3.37 10.30 -16.67
N GLU A 92 -3.55 8.98 -16.82
CA GLU A 92 -3.56 8.04 -15.70
C GLU A 92 -2.24 8.08 -14.91
N ARG A 93 -1.11 8.08 -15.62
CA ARG A 93 0.21 8.16 -14.98
C ARG A 93 0.39 9.48 -14.23
N GLN A 94 -0.12 10.58 -14.76
CA GLN A 94 -0.08 11.88 -14.08
C GLN A 94 -0.90 11.86 -12.81
N ASP A 95 -2.16 11.40 -12.86
CA ASP A 95 -3.02 11.26 -11.69
C ASP A 95 -2.37 10.37 -10.62
N PHE A 96 -1.89 9.19 -11.03
CA PHE A 96 -1.27 8.24 -10.12
C PHE A 96 -0.03 8.83 -9.42
N ASN A 97 0.82 9.52 -10.17
CA ASN A 97 2.00 10.17 -9.60
C ASN A 97 1.65 11.37 -8.73
N ASN A 98 0.63 12.16 -9.09
CA ASN A 98 0.18 13.29 -8.29
C ASN A 98 -0.37 12.82 -6.94
N LEU A 99 -1.18 11.75 -6.94
CA LEU A 99 -1.68 11.14 -5.71
C LEU A 99 -0.54 10.54 -4.87
N LYS A 100 0.41 9.85 -5.50
CA LYS A 100 1.62 9.37 -4.79
C LYS A 100 2.36 10.54 -4.15
N ARG A 101 2.58 11.65 -4.86
CA ARG A 101 3.24 12.81 -4.28
C ARG A 101 2.47 13.39 -3.10
N LYS A 102 1.15 13.54 -3.24
CA LYS A 102 0.26 14.11 -2.22
C LYS A 102 0.21 13.28 -0.93
N TYR A 103 0.11 11.95 -1.03
CA TYR A 103 -0.10 11.07 0.13
C TYR A 103 1.17 10.40 0.64
N VAL A 104 2.18 10.27 -0.22
CA VAL A 104 3.40 9.49 0.06
C VAL A 104 4.60 10.42 0.22
N GLY A 105 4.64 11.55 -0.49
CA GLY A 105 5.74 12.51 -0.46
C GLY A 105 6.82 12.33 -1.54
N TYR A 106 6.55 11.54 -2.60
CA TYR A 106 7.47 11.27 -3.71
C TYR A 106 6.95 11.81 -5.05
#